data_AF-A0A2P2FNZ3-F1
#
_entry.id   AF-A0A2P2FNZ3-F1
#
_cell.length_a   1.000
_cell.length_b   1.000
_cell.length_c   1.000
_cell.angle_alpha   90.00
_cell.angle_beta   90.00
_cell.angle_gamma   90.00
#
_symmetry.space_group_name_H-M   'P 1'
#
loop_
_entity.id
_entity.type
_entity.pdbx_description
1 polymer ?
#
loop_
_entity_poly.entity_id
_entity_poly.type
_entity_poly.pdbx_seq_one_letter_code
_entity_poly.pdbx_strand_id
1 'polypeptide(L)'
;MAKQKALEAYEGYWRVSTAAEKAPRAKDWRSALGEYLVDPELTRHLAEIQNLASVPSHMDGDYRRTPVVTAVSLDERDPRIKITDCLDRTGLHLISDKPGEQGRVLDNPDQPRRYEFRVEVVRYASLNDRWLVQVVEATLDKPC
;
A
#
# COMPACT_ATOMS: atom_id res chain seq x y z
N MET A 1 -15.59 5.39 16.06
CA MET A 1 -15.76 4.02 15.51
C MET A 1 -15.40 3.93 14.02
N ALA A 2 -16.07 4.65 13.10
CA ALA A 2 -15.75 4.57 11.65
C ALA A 2 -14.30 4.97 11.30
N LYS A 3 -13.83 6.13 11.79
CA LYS A 3 -12.43 6.58 11.64
C LYS A 3 -11.42 5.51 12.06
N GLN A 4 -11.65 4.90 13.22
CA GLN A 4 -10.80 3.85 13.76
C GLN A 4 -10.78 2.60 12.85
N LYS A 5 -11.94 2.12 12.41
CA LYS A 5 -12.04 0.97 11.50
C LYS A 5 -11.36 1.22 10.15
N ALA A 6 -11.49 2.44 9.61
CA ALA A 6 -10.81 2.81 8.37
C ALA A 6 -9.29 2.84 8.54
N LEU A 7 -8.79 3.38 9.66
CA LEU A 7 -7.36 3.34 9.99
C LEU A 7 -6.86 1.91 10.19
N GLU A 8 -7.64 1.04 10.84
CA GLU A 8 -7.29 -0.38 11.00
C GLU A 8 -7.20 -1.12 9.65
N ALA A 9 -8.14 -0.85 8.74
CA ALA A 9 -8.09 -1.39 7.38
C ALA A 9 -6.86 -0.88 6.62
N TYR A 10 -6.55 0.40 6.76
CA TYR A 10 -5.38 1.02 6.13
C TYR A 10 -4.05 0.50 6.68
N GLU A 11 -3.94 0.29 7.99
CA GLU A 11 -2.77 -0.33 8.61
C GLU A 11 -2.63 -1.81 8.20
N GLY A 12 -3.75 -2.51 8.06
CA GLY A 12 -3.79 -3.87 7.53
C GLY A 12 -3.27 -3.95 6.10
N TYR A 13 -3.70 -3.03 5.24
CA TYR A 13 -3.18 -2.86 3.88
C TYR A 13 -1.66 -2.75 3.89
N TRP A 14 -1.10 -1.77 4.61
CA TRP A 14 0.36 -1.58 4.66
C TRP A 14 1.13 -2.78 5.18
N ARG A 15 0.61 -3.45 6.22
CA ARG A 15 1.24 -4.64 6.79
C ARG A 15 1.33 -5.78 5.77
N VAL A 16 0.27 -6.01 4.99
CA VAL A 16 0.28 -7.08 3.98
C VAL A 16 1.09 -6.67 2.75
N SER A 17 0.94 -5.43 2.28
CA SER A 17 1.71 -4.90 1.14
C SER A 17 3.21 -4.95 1.40
N THR A 18 3.69 -4.49 2.55
CA THR A 18 5.10 -4.57 2.91
C THR A 18 5.62 -6.00 3.02
N ALA A 19 4.81 -6.93 3.54
CA ALA A 19 5.17 -8.34 3.56
C ALA A 19 5.24 -8.94 2.14
N ALA A 20 4.34 -8.54 1.25
CA ALA A 20 4.35 -8.95 -0.14
C ALA A 20 5.56 -8.38 -0.90
N GLU A 21 5.91 -7.11 -0.66
CA GLU A 21 7.09 -6.47 -1.25
C GLU A 21 8.41 -7.08 -0.78
N LYS A 22 8.49 -7.49 0.50
CA LYS A 22 9.65 -8.20 1.07
C LYS A 22 9.81 -9.62 0.54
N ALA A 23 8.70 -10.27 0.21
CA ALA A 23 8.70 -11.68 -0.22
C ALA A 23 7.72 -11.93 -1.38
N PRO A 24 7.94 -11.29 -2.55
CA PRO A 24 6.94 -11.24 -3.64
C PRO A 24 6.66 -12.61 -4.26
N ARG A 25 7.61 -13.54 -4.14
CA ARG A 25 7.50 -14.93 -4.61
C ARG A 25 7.07 -15.95 -3.56
N ALA A 26 6.87 -15.54 -2.29
CA ALA A 26 6.67 -16.51 -1.20
C ALA A 26 5.34 -17.26 -1.28
N LYS A 27 4.29 -16.63 -1.85
CA LYS A 27 2.95 -17.21 -2.00
C LYS A 27 2.12 -16.38 -2.99
N ASP A 28 0.92 -16.89 -3.31
CA ASP A 28 -0.12 -16.05 -3.88
C ASP A 28 -0.64 -15.06 -2.81
N TRP A 29 -0.49 -13.77 -3.09
CA TRP A 29 -0.87 -12.68 -2.19
C TRP A 29 -2.32 -12.22 -2.35
N ARG A 30 -3.07 -12.71 -3.36
CA ARG A 30 -4.43 -12.25 -3.67
C ARG A 30 -5.39 -12.30 -2.49
N SER A 31 -5.47 -13.42 -1.79
CA SER A 31 -6.36 -13.55 -0.64
C SER A 31 -5.96 -12.63 0.50
N ALA A 32 -4.67 -12.54 0.82
CA ALA A 32 -4.19 -11.70 1.92
C ALA A 32 -4.38 -10.20 1.63
N LEU A 33 -4.14 -9.77 0.39
CA LEU A 33 -4.35 -8.39 -0.04
C LEU A 33 -5.85 -8.05 -0.12
N GLY A 34 -6.68 -8.99 -0.57
CA GLY A 34 -8.15 -8.85 -0.58
C GLY A 34 -8.78 -8.77 0.81
N GLU A 35 -8.03 -9.01 1.88
CA GLU A 35 -8.49 -8.69 3.24
C GLU A 35 -8.57 -7.18 3.50
N TYR A 36 -7.84 -6.36 2.74
CA TYR A 36 -7.73 -4.92 2.99
C TYR A 36 -7.98 -4.05 1.76
N LEU A 37 -7.87 -4.63 0.56
CA LEU A 37 -8.08 -3.94 -0.71
C LEU A 37 -9.32 -4.48 -1.40
N VAL A 38 -9.93 -3.63 -2.22
CA VAL A 38 -11.02 -3.98 -3.13
C VAL A 38 -10.73 -3.41 -4.52
N ASP A 39 -11.36 -3.95 -5.54
CA ASP A 39 -11.18 -3.44 -6.90
C ASP A 39 -11.69 -1.99 -7.05
N PRO A 40 -10.99 -1.17 -7.86
CA PRO A 40 -9.90 -1.55 -8.77
C PRO A 40 -8.50 -1.66 -8.12
N GLU A 41 -8.34 -1.17 -6.89
CA GLU A 41 -7.02 -1.08 -6.24
C GLU A 41 -6.40 -2.44 -5.94
N LEU A 42 -7.20 -3.45 -5.55
CA LEU A 42 -6.71 -4.82 -5.37
C LEU A 42 -6.02 -5.35 -6.63
N THR A 43 -6.68 -5.21 -7.79
CA THR A 43 -6.11 -5.63 -9.07
C THR A 43 -4.83 -4.87 -9.42
N ARG A 44 -4.82 -3.54 -9.25
CA ARG A 44 -3.62 -2.72 -9.51
C ARG A 44 -2.44 -3.16 -8.64
N HIS A 45 -2.66 -3.32 -7.34
CA HIS A 45 -1.59 -3.63 -6.41
C HIS A 45 -1.07 -5.07 -6.58
N LEU A 46 -1.94 -6.03 -6.94
CA LEU A 46 -1.50 -7.37 -7.32
C LEU A 46 -0.58 -7.36 -8.54
N ALA A 47 -0.84 -6.50 -9.52
CA ALA A 47 0.03 -6.35 -10.68
C ALA A 47 1.41 -5.77 -10.28
N GLU A 48 1.48 -4.86 -9.32
CA GLU A 48 2.75 -4.33 -8.78
C GLU A 48 3.58 -5.43 -8.11
N ILE A 49 2.94 -6.25 -7.27
CA ILE A 49 3.62 -7.39 -6.63
C ILE A 49 4.07 -8.42 -7.67
N GLN A 50 3.26 -8.70 -8.70
CA GLN A 50 3.65 -9.59 -9.80
C GLN A 50 4.82 -9.04 -10.61
N ASN A 51 4.84 -7.74 -10.89
CA ASN A 51 5.95 -7.09 -11.57
C ASN A 51 7.24 -7.22 -10.76
N LEU A 52 7.18 -6.98 -9.44
CA LEU A 52 8.32 -7.20 -8.56
C LEU A 52 8.75 -8.67 -8.51
N ALA A 53 7.79 -9.61 -8.44
CA ALA A 53 8.07 -11.05 -8.44
C ALA A 53 8.73 -11.55 -9.73
N SER A 54 8.50 -10.86 -10.86
CA SER A 54 9.00 -11.23 -12.19
C SER A 54 10.50 -11.03 -12.37
N VAL A 55 11.13 -10.24 -11.51
CA VAL A 55 12.58 -9.97 -11.51
C VAL A 55 13.20 -10.49 -10.22
N PRO A 56 14.46 -10.97 -10.22
CA PRO A 56 15.12 -11.49 -9.01
C PRO A 56 15.51 -10.35 -8.06
N SER A 57 14.51 -9.73 -7.43
CA SER A 57 14.66 -8.69 -6.41
C SER A 57 13.50 -8.70 -5.42
N HIS A 58 13.66 -7.96 -4.33
CA HIS A 58 12.63 -7.68 -3.33
C HIS A 58 12.85 -6.28 -2.71
N MET A 59 11.87 -5.76 -1.98
CA MET A 59 12.05 -4.54 -1.17
C MET A 59 12.57 -4.92 0.22
N ASP A 60 13.57 -4.21 0.72
CA ASP A 60 14.07 -4.33 2.09
C ASP A 60 14.00 -2.98 2.82
N GLY A 61 13.82 -3.03 4.14
CA GLY A 61 13.57 -1.87 4.99
C GLY A 61 12.10 -1.57 5.24
N ASP A 62 11.80 -0.35 5.67
CA ASP A 62 10.46 0.04 6.13
C ASP A 62 10.07 1.45 5.64
N TYR A 63 8.78 1.63 5.40
CA TYR A 63 8.18 2.94 5.20
C TYR A 63 7.99 3.65 6.55
N ARG A 64 8.30 4.95 6.60
CA ARG A 64 7.83 5.84 7.65
C ARG A 64 6.56 6.54 7.19
N ARG A 65 5.56 6.57 8.07
CA ARG A 65 4.19 7.01 7.77
C ARG A 65 3.64 7.85 8.91
N THR A 66 2.82 8.84 8.57
CA THR A 66 2.11 9.72 9.49
C THR A 66 0.67 9.95 8.99
N PRO A 67 -0.20 8.92 9.00
CA PRO A 67 -1.51 9.02 8.40
C PRO A 67 -2.46 9.92 9.18
N VAL A 68 -3.21 10.75 8.47
CA VAL A 68 -4.22 11.65 9.02
C VAL A 68 -5.54 11.48 8.27
N VAL A 69 -6.64 11.30 9.00
CA VAL A 69 -7.98 11.33 8.41
C VAL A 69 -8.31 12.76 8.00
N THR A 70 -8.51 12.99 6.70
CA THR A 70 -8.74 14.33 6.13
C THR A 70 -10.19 14.59 5.75
N ALA A 71 -10.98 13.55 5.47
CA ALA A 71 -12.42 13.69 5.25
C ALA A 71 -13.20 12.45 5.71
N VAL A 72 -14.46 12.66 6.07
CA VAL A 72 -15.39 11.60 6.50
C VAL A 72 -16.76 11.87 5.88
N SER A 73 -17.27 10.89 5.14
CA SER A 73 -18.61 10.87 4.56
C SER A 73 -19.34 9.61 5.01
N LEU A 74 -20.27 9.71 5.96
CA LEU A 74 -20.99 8.53 6.47
C LEU A 74 -22.43 8.41 5.96
N ASP A 75 -22.98 9.49 5.41
CA ASP A 75 -24.38 9.55 4.96
C ASP A 75 -24.55 9.16 3.48
N GLU A 76 -23.46 8.77 2.82
CA GLU A 76 -23.45 8.29 1.44
C GLU A 76 -23.90 6.82 1.35
N ARG A 77 -24.33 6.38 0.16
CA ARG A 77 -24.71 4.98 -0.11
C ARG A 77 -23.61 4.01 0.33
N ASP A 78 -22.35 4.37 0.07
CA ASP A 78 -21.17 3.65 0.54
C ASP A 78 -20.34 4.61 1.42
N PRO A 79 -20.38 4.47 2.76
CA PRO A 79 -19.63 5.32 3.67
C PRO A 79 -18.13 5.32 3.34
N ARG A 80 -17.52 6.50 3.33
CA ARG A 80 -16.15 6.73 2.86
C ARG A 80 -15.34 7.58 3.84
N ILE A 81 -14.07 7.24 3.98
CA ILE A 81 -13.09 8.02 4.75
C ILE A 81 -11.88 8.26 3.86
N LYS A 82 -11.44 9.53 3.79
CA LYS A 82 -10.20 9.91 3.12
C LYS A 82 -9.08 10.05 4.14
N ILE A 83 -7.93 9.48 3.79
CA ILE A 83 -6.70 9.53 4.58
C ILE A 83 -5.64 10.19 3.70
N THR A 84 -4.89 11.11 4.29
CA THR A 84 -3.67 11.65 3.72
C THR A 84 -2.52 11.24 4.61
N ASP A 85 -1.54 10.58 4.04
CA ASP A 85 -0.33 10.11 4.71
C ASP A 85 0.88 10.81 4.10
N CYS A 86 1.92 10.99 4.91
CA CYS A 86 3.24 11.39 4.43
C CYS A 86 4.10 10.15 4.35
N LEU A 87 4.29 9.62 3.14
CA LEU A 87 5.05 8.40 2.92
C LEU A 87 6.52 8.76 2.73
N ASP A 88 7.36 8.37 3.69
CA ASP A 88 8.81 8.45 3.59
C ASP A 88 9.37 7.03 3.39
N ARG A 89 9.93 6.80 2.20
CA ARG A 89 10.57 5.56 1.76
C ARG A 89 12.08 5.67 1.69
N THR A 90 12.68 6.64 2.39
CA THR A 90 14.14 6.84 2.42
C THR A 90 14.88 5.61 2.95
N GLY A 91 14.29 4.90 3.92
CA GLY A 91 14.85 3.67 4.49
C GLY A 91 14.45 2.39 3.77
N LEU A 92 13.83 2.49 2.60
CA LEU A 92 13.34 1.35 1.82
C LEU A 92 14.14 1.24 0.52
N HIS A 93 14.63 0.04 0.23
CA HIS A 93 15.54 -0.23 -0.88
C HIS A 93 15.06 -1.41 -1.73
N LEU A 94 15.21 -1.31 -3.04
CA LEU A 94 15.09 -2.45 -3.95
C LEU A 94 16.41 -3.22 -3.94
N ILE A 95 16.39 -4.48 -3.52
CA ILE A 95 17.58 -5.32 -3.36
C ILE A 95 17.59 -6.41 -4.41
N SER A 96 18.72 -6.61 -5.07
CA SER A 96 18.94 -7.72 -6.01
C SER A 96 19.11 -9.04 -5.28
N ASP A 97 18.38 -10.07 -5.74
CA ASP A 97 18.55 -11.49 -5.41
C ASP A 97 19.27 -12.24 -6.52
N LYS A 98 19.65 -11.57 -7.60
CA LYS A 98 20.27 -12.19 -8.75
C LYS A 98 21.64 -12.78 -8.34
N PRO A 99 21.95 -14.04 -8.71
CA PRO A 99 23.27 -14.62 -8.45
C PRO A 99 24.39 -13.73 -8.98
N GLY A 100 25.39 -13.45 -8.14
CA GLY A 100 26.50 -12.54 -8.47
C GLY A 100 26.23 -11.05 -8.24
N GLU A 101 24.98 -10.67 -7.93
CA GLU A 101 24.59 -9.29 -7.57
C GLU A 101 23.84 -9.23 -6.23
N GLN A 102 23.80 -10.34 -5.47
CA GLN A 102 23.02 -10.45 -4.24
C GLN A 102 23.34 -9.32 -3.25
N GLY A 103 22.30 -8.67 -2.73
CA GLY A 103 22.44 -7.57 -1.78
C GLY A 103 22.74 -6.21 -2.42
N ARG A 104 22.91 -6.14 -3.75
CA ARG A 104 23.08 -4.87 -4.45
C ARG A 104 21.79 -4.05 -4.38
N VAL A 105 21.92 -2.79 -3.97
CA VAL A 105 20.83 -1.79 -4.03
C VAL A 105 20.61 -1.36 -5.48
N LEU A 106 19.35 -1.44 -5.93
CA LEU A 106 18.89 -1.17 -7.29
C LEU A 106 17.98 0.08 -7.37
N ASP A 107 17.99 0.91 -6.34
CA ASP A 107 17.14 2.09 -6.27
C ASP A 107 17.34 3.03 -7.46
N ASN A 108 16.23 3.59 -7.94
CA ASN A 108 16.28 4.72 -8.85
C ASN A 108 16.60 6.01 -8.05
N PRO A 109 17.75 6.67 -8.27
CA PRO A 109 18.13 7.87 -7.53
C PRO A 109 17.18 9.06 -7.80
N ASP A 110 16.52 9.09 -8.95
CA ASP A 110 15.63 10.17 -9.36
C ASP A 110 14.20 10.00 -8.80
N GLN A 111 13.91 8.88 -8.15
CA GLN A 111 12.59 8.63 -7.57
C GLN A 111 12.41 9.41 -6.25
N PRO A 112 11.33 10.22 -6.12
CA PRO A 112 11.04 10.91 -4.86
C PRO A 112 10.95 9.95 -3.68
N ARG A 113 11.65 10.28 -2.59
CA ARG A 113 11.71 9.46 -1.37
C ARG A 113 10.67 9.81 -0.34
N ARG A 114 10.10 11.02 -0.41
CA ARG A 114 9.10 11.49 0.54
C ARG A 114 8.03 12.28 -0.18
N TYR A 115 6.78 11.84 -0.07
CA TYR A 115 5.66 12.42 -0.80
C TYR A 115 4.33 12.14 -0.11
N GLU A 116 3.35 12.97 -0.43
CA GLU A 116 1.98 12.77 0.01
C GLU A 116 1.36 11.52 -0.64
N PHE A 117 0.61 10.77 0.15
CA PHE A 117 -0.05 9.54 -0.24
C PHE A 117 -1.51 9.61 0.18
N ARG A 118 -2.43 9.59 -0.79
CA ARG A 118 -3.87 9.75 -0.54
C ARG A 118 -4.58 8.43 -0.71
N VAL A 119 -5.47 8.15 0.24
CA VAL A 119 -6.21 6.89 0.28
C VAL A 119 -7.69 7.17 0.52
N GLU A 120 -8.54 6.40 -0.16
CA GLU A 120 -9.95 6.31 0.18
C GLU A 120 -10.29 4.90 0.69
N VAL A 121 -10.84 4.84 1.90
CA VAL A 121 -11.34 3.62 2.52
C VAL A 121 -12.85 3.67 2.52
N VAL A 122 -13.48 2.62 1.98
CA VAL A 122 -14.92 2.53 1.77
C VAL A 122 -15.49 1.37 2.57
N ARG A 123 -16.65 1.58 3.18
CA ARG A 123 -17.42 0.55 3.86
C ARG A 123 -18.35 -0.15 2.86
N TYR A 124 -18.25 -1.46 2.79
CA TYR A 124 -19.11 -2.30 1.96
C TYR A 124 -20.08 -3.10 2.82
N ALA A 125 -21.36 -2.72 2.81
CA ALA A 125 -22.41 -3.46 3.51
C ALA A 125 -22.55 -4.90 2.99
N SER A 126 -22.36 -5.11 1.68
CA SER A 126 -22.38 -6.42 1.04
C SER A 126 -21.26 -7.36 1.49
N LEU A 127 -20.24 -6.83 2.16
CA LEU A 127 -19.09 -7.59 2.66
C LEU A 127 -19.05 -7.55 4.19
N ASN A 128 -20.21 -7.74 4.85
CA ASN A 128 -20.34 -7.73 6.31
C ASN A 128 -19.78 -6.44 6.95
N ASP A 129 -20.08 -5.29 6.34
CA ASP A 129 -19.64 -3.97 6.81
C ASP A 129 -18.12 -3.77 6.91
N ARG A 130 -17.36 -4.48 6.07
CA ARG A 130 -15.91 -4.32 5.98
C ARG A 130 -15.53 -2.97 5.40
N TRP A 131 -14.47 -2.39 5.97
CA TRP A 131 -13.79 -1.20 5.46
C TRP A 131 -12.61 -1.66 4.62
N LEU A 132 -12.55 -1.24 3.36
CA LEU A 132 -11.51 -1.65 2.41
C LEU A 132 -10.96 -0.44 1.68
N VAL A 133 -9.67 -0.47 1.42
CA VAL A 133 -8.98 0.52 0.58
C VAL A 133 -9.43 0.30 -0.87
N GLN A 134 -10.06 1.33 -1.45
CA GLN A 134 -10.54 1.30 -2.84
C GLN A 134 -9.73 2.20 -3.76
N VAL A 135 -9.13 3.27 -3.23
CA VAL A 135 -8.34 4.23 -4.00
C VAL A 135 -7.04 4.49 -3.26
N VAL A 136 -5.94 4.47 -4.01
CA VAL A 136 -4.62 4.86 -3.57
C VAL A 136 -3.98 5.74 -4.64
N GLU A 137 -3.46 6.89 -4.23
CA GLU A 137 -2.78 7.85 -5.09
C GLU A 137 -1.46 8.28 -4.42
N ALA A 138 -0.33 7.93 -5.04
CA ALA A 138 0.98 8.45 -4.66
C ALA A 138 1.27 9.73 -5.45
N THR A 139 1.18 10.90 -4.80
CA THR A 139 1.43 12.20 -5.44
C THR A 139 2.91 12.52 -5.38
N LEU A 140 3.71 11.87 -6.23
CA LEU A 140 5.19 11.92 -6.21
C LEU A 140 5.76 13.34 -6.40
N ASP A 141 4.99 14.23 -7.02
CA ASP A 141 5.30 15.65 -7.24
C ASP A 141 4.96 16.54 -6.04
N LYS A 142 4.26 16.00 -5.03
CA LYS A 142 3.84 16.72 -3.83
C LYS A 142 4.63 16.24 -2.60
N PRO A 143 5.71 16.94 -2.21
CA PRO A 143 6.47 16.59 -1.02
C PRO A 143 5.68 16.85 0.27
N CYS A 144 6.13 16.17 1.32
CA CYS A 144 5.76 16.35 2.71
C CYS A 144 7.03 16.16 3.57
#